data_AF-A0A7Y9GHV3-F1
#
_entry.id   AF-A0A7Y9GHV3-F1
#
_cell.length_a   1.000
_cell.length_b   1.000
_cell.length_c   1.000
_cell.angle_alpha   90.00
_cell.angle_beta   90.00
_cell.angle_gamma   90.00
#
_symmetry.space_group_name_H-M   'P 1'
#
loop_
_entity.id
_entity.type
_entity.pdbx_description
1 polymer ?
#
loop_
_entity_poly.entity_id
_entity_poly.type
_entity_poly.pdbx_seq_one_letter_code
_entity_poly.pdbx_strand_id
1 'polypeptide(L)'
;MTARHTQTLALGAQATKHAAEGRPSRPITSFNEVPVSRSLTPFVALAGVDLRGMPITGAQCRFDPDLHTGPDGDESPDERAARELVAAEVCQTCPLRGACLELATRVRPEYGVWAGLTPAELAALPDLDMSDVDLNEVA
;
A
#
# COMPACT_ATOMS: atom_id res chain seq x y z
N MET A 1 -0.28 76.14 0.99
CA MET A 1 -1.59 75.46 1.07
C MET A 1 -1.39 74.13 1.76
N THR A 2 -2.22 73.87 2.79
CA THR A 2 -2.53 72.59 3.47
C THR A 2 -1.35 71.78 4.03
N ALA A 3 -0.93 71.98 5.28
CA ALA A 3 -1.55 71.59 6.56
C ALA A 3 -1.20 70.15 7.00
N ARG A 4 -0.68 70.09 8.23
CA ARG A 4 -0.13 68.96 9.00
C ARG A 4 -1.14 67.81 9.15
N HIS A 5 -0.66 66.62 9.53
CA HIS A 5 -1.01 66.05 10.84
C HIS A 5 -0.18 64.80 11.18
N THR A 6 0.67 64.94 12.19
CA THR A 6 1.17 63.86 13.04
C THR A 6 0.01 63.35 13.88
N GLN A 7 -0.21 62.03 13.91
CA GLN A 7 -1.06 61.39 14.93
C GLN A 7 -0.39 60.12 15.43
N THR A 8 0.17 60.22 16.64
CA THR A 8 0.32 59.12 17.58
C THR A 8 -1.02 58.88 18.25
N LEU A 9 -1.50 57.65 18.30
CA LEU A 9 -2.49 57.21 19.28
C LEU A 9 -2.24 55.73 19.61
N ALA A 10 -1.78 55.52 20.84
CA ALA A 10 -1.78 54.25 21.55
C ALA A 10 -3.21 53.82 21.88
N LEU A 11 -3.48 52.51 21.90
CA LEU A 11 -4.44 51.76 22.74
C LEU A 11 -4.48 50.34 22.14
N GLY A 12 -4.35 49.22 22.86
CA GLY A 12 -4.30 49.03 24.29
C GLY A 12 -3.71 47.66 24.65
N ALA A 13 -3.18 47.62 25.87
CA ALA A 13 -2.81 46.42 26.56
C ALA A 13 -4.04 45.54 26.84
N GLN A 14 -3.92 44.24 26.62
CA GLN A 14 -4.66 43.26 27.42
C GLN A 14 -3.69 42.19 27.90
N ALA A 15 -3.52 42.20 29.22
CA ALA A 15 -2.64 41.35 29.98
C ALA A 15 -3.13 39.90 29.99
N THR A 16 -2.24 38.96 29.67
CA THR A 16 -2.41 37.54 30.00
C THR A 16 -2.05 37.33 31.47
N LYS A 17 -2.97 37.68 32.36
CA LYS A 17 -2.93 37.15 33.73
C LYS A 17 -3.52 35.74 33.68
N HIS A 18 -2.71 34.74 33.96
CA HIS A 18 -2.99 33.67 34.92
C HIS A 18 -1.76 32.77 34.95
N ALA A 19 -0.88 33.12 35.88
CA ALA A 19 0.10 32.22 36.47
C ALA A 19 -0.62 31.15 37.31
N ALA A 20 0.20 30.20 37.75
CA ALA A 20 -0.04 29.12 38.71
C ALA A 20 -0.40 27.78 38.06
N GLU A 21 0.29 26.66 38.28
CA GLU A 21 1.39 26.31 39.18
C GLU A 21 2.02 25.03 38.62
N GLY A 22 3.32 24.84 38.88
CA GLY A 22 4.07 23.68 38.44
C GLY A 22 3.45 22.37 38.93
N ARG A 23 3.14 21.47 38.00
CA ARG A 23 2.82 20.08 38.33
C ARG A 23 4.13 19.40 38.74
N PRO A 24 4.27 18.88 39.98
CA PRO A 24 5.43 18.07 40.32
C PRO A 24 5.39 16.80 39.47
N SER A 25 6.39 16.63 38.61
CA SER A 25 6.67 15.39 37.92
C SER A 25 7.08 14.35 38.97
N ARG A 26 6.18 13.40 39.26
CA ARG A 26 6.56 12.23 40.05
C ARG A 26 7.51 11.36 39.21
N PRO A 27 8.63 10.90 39.76
CA PRO A 27 9.47 9.93 39.07
C PRO A 27 8.69 8.61 38.93
N ILE A 28 8.71 8.03 37.72
CA ILE A 28 8.18 6.70 37.45
C ILE A 28 9.14 5.69 38.11
N THR A 29 8.89 5.34 39.36
CA THR A 29 9.56 4.23 40.03
C THR A 29 8.61 3.04 40.06
N SER A 30 8.46 2.35 38.93
CA SER A 30 7.99 0.97 38.91
C SER A 30 8.26 0.36 37.54
N PHE A 31 9.47 -0.17 37.38
CA PHE A 31 9.70 -1.29 36.48
C PHE A 31 9.27 -2.53 37.23
N ASN A 32 8.00 -2.92 37.11
CA ASN A 32 7.61 -4.28 37.42
C ASN A 32 6.37 -4.69 36.62
N GLU A 33 6.61 -5.69 35.76
CA GLU A 33 5.67 -6.70 35.27
C GLU A 33 4.59 -6.27 34.29
N VAL A 34 4.96 -6.25 33.00
CA VAL A 34 4.01 -6.49 31.91
C VAL A 34 3.70 -7.99 31.90
N PRO A 35 2.45 -8.44 32.14
CA PRO A 35 2.13 -9.85 32.07
C PRO A 35 2.23 -10.31 30.61
N VAL A 36 3.31 -11.03 30.33
CA VAL A 36 3.41 -11.93 29.19
C VAL A 36 2.32 -12.99 29.34
N SER A 37 1.68 -13.30 28.21
CA SER A 37 0.84 -14.47 27.95
C SER A 37 -0.66 -14.17 27.83
N ARG A 38 -1.03 -13.49 26.74
CA ARG A 38 -2.12 -14.01 25.92
C ARG A 38 -1.50 -14.90 24.87
N SER A 39 -1.54 -16.21 25.13
CA SER A 39 -1.22 -17.25 24.15
C SER A 39 -2.08 -17.02 22.92
N LEU A 40 -1.50 -16.40 21.89
CA LEU A 40 -2.08 -16.37 20.56
C LEU A 40 -1.90 -17.78 20.01
N THR A 41 -2.95 -18.58 20.10
CA THR A 41 -3.05 -19.88 19.44
C THR A 41 -2.62 -19.74 17.97
N PRO A 42 -1.89 -20.70 17.39
CA PRO A 42 -1.39 -20.61 16.01
C PRO A 42 -2.50 -20.56 14.95
N PHE A 43 -3.77 -20.66 15.36
CA PHE A 43 -4.93 -20.71 14.49
C PHE A 43 -5.52 -19.35 14.09
N VAL A 44 -5.20 -18.26 14.79
CA VAL A 44 -5.70 -16.92 14.42
C VAL A 44 -4.94 -16.33 13.22
N ALA A 45 -3.80 -16.94 12.85
CA ALA A 45 -3.02 -16.56 11.67
C ALA A 45 -3.64 -17.03 10.33
N LEU A 46 -4.72 -17.82 10.34
CA LEU A 46 -5.36 -18.35 9.12
C LEU A 46 -6.65 -17.61 8.72
N ALA A 47 -7.08 -16.60 9.47
CA ALA A 47 -8.32 -15.85 9.19
C ALA A 47 -8.14 -14.62 8.27
N GLY A 48 -7.08 -14.61 7.44
CA GLY A 48 -6.73 -13.48 6.58
C GLY A 48 -6.73 -13.77 5.09
N VAL A 49 -7.22 -14.93 4.65
CA VAL A 49 -7.28 -15.27 3.22
C VAL A 49 -8.73 -15.44 2.79
N ASP A 50 -9.17 -14.57 1.88
CA ASP A 50 -10.23 -14.90 0.93
C ASP A 50 -9.69 -14.64 -0.48
N LEU A 51 -9.63 -15.70 -1.29
CA LEU A 51 -9.25 -15.65 -2.70
C LEU A 51 -10.38 -15.08 -3.60
N ARG A 52 -11.50 -14.62 -3.02
CA ARG A 52 -12.73 -14.24 -3.73
C ARG A 52 -13.24 -12.81 -3.50
N GLY A 53 -12.39 -11.85 -3.12
CA GLY A 53 -12.72 -10.41 -3.25
C GLY A 53 -12.55 -9.53 -2.02
N MET A 54 -11.52 -9.75 -1.20
CA MET A 54 -11.15 -8.83 -0.11
C MET A 54 -10.00 -7.91 -0.51
N PRO A 55 -9.90 -6.68 0.07
CA PRO A 55 -8.78 -5.77 -0.18
C PRO A 55 -7.48 -6.44 0.26
N ILE A 56 -6.65 -6.78 -0.73
CA ILE A 56 -5.33 -7.36 -0.54
C ILE A 56 -4.40 -6.30 0.08
N THR A 57 -4.45 -6.20 1.40
CA THR A 57 -3.54 -5.36 2.19
C THR A 57 -2.11 -5.68 1.78
N GLY A 58 -1.36 -4.67 1.30
CA GLY A 58 0.02 -4.84 0.82
C GLY A 58 0.18 -5.03 -0.69
N ALA A 59 -0.89 -4.99 -1.48
CA ALA A 59 -0.79 -4.99 -2.94
C ALA A 59 -0.18 -3.70 -3.47
N GLN A 60 0.98 -3.80 -4.11
CA GLN A 60 1.70 -2.62 -4.58
C GLN A 60 0.96 -1.85 -5.69
N CYS A 61 0.17 -2.55 -6.51
CA CYS A 61 -0.62 -1.94 -7.57
C CYS A 61 -1.69 -0.95 -7.10
N ARG A 62 -2.01 -0.94 -5.80
CA ARG A 62 -3.00 -0.03 -5.22
C ARG A 62 -2.43 1.34 -4.87
N PHE A 63 -1.10 1.50 -4.80
CA PHE A 63 -0.47 2.78 -4.51
C PHE A 63 -0.47 3.72 -5.72
N ASP A 64 -0.41 3.15 -6.93
CA ASP A 64 -0.51 3.88 -8.20
C ASP A 64 -1.32 3.03 -9.19
N PRO A 65 -2.66 3.19 -9.21
CA PRO A 65 -3.54 2.45 -10.12
C PRO A 65 -3.25 2.76 -11.59
N ASP A 66 -3.08 4.04 -11.94
CA ASP A 66 -2.89 4.48 -13.32
C ASP A 66 -1.61 3.89 -13.91
N LEU A 67 -0.54 3.75 -13.11
CA LEU A 67 0.65 3.01 -13.51
C LEU A 67 0.33 1.58 -13.97
N HIS A 68 -0.56 0.88 -13.26
CA HIS A 68 -0.84 -0.54 -13.53
C HIS A 68 -1.94 -0.75 -14.57
N THR A 69 -2.97 0.10 -14.61
CA THR A 69 -4.13 -0.06 -15.49
C THR A 69 -4.12 0.88 -16.69
N GLY A 70 -3.37 1.97 -16.61
CA GLY A 70 -3.34 3.05 -17.58
C GLY A 70 -4.18 4.23 -17.13
N PRO A 71 -3.91 5.42 -17.69
CA PRO A 71 -4.72 6.59 -17.42
C PRO A 71 -6.11 6.44 -18.04
N ASP A 72 -7.09 7.18 -17.53
CA ASP A 72 -8.45 7.25 -18.10
C ASP A 72 -8.51 7.92 -19.49
N GLY A 73 -7.40 8.52 -19.94
CA GLY A 73 -7.29 9.27 -21.19
C GLY A 73 -6.49 8.56 -22.28
N ASP A 74 -6.17 9.31 -23.34
CA ASP A 74 -5.34 8.81 -24.43
C ASP A 74 -3.91 8.55 -23.96
N GLU A 75 -3.33 7.45 -24.44
CA GLU A 75 -1.96 7.06 -24.18
C GLU A 75 -1.37 6.46 -25.46
N SER A 76 -0.21 6.97 -25.88
CA SER A 76 0.48 6.44 -27.04
C SER A 76 1.05 5.04 -26.78
N PRO A 77 1.32 4.23 -27.82
CA PRO A 77 1.91 2.91 -27.64
C PRO A 77 3.26 2.91 -26.89
N ASP A 78 4.10 3.93 -27.13
CA ASP A 78 5.41 4.06 -26.49
C ASP A 78 5.27 4.42 -25.00
N GLU A 79 4.34 5.32 -24.66
CA GLU A 79 4.03 5.66 -23.27
C GLU A 79 3.49 4.44 -22.51
N ARG A 80 2.59 3.67 -23.15
CA ARG A 80 2.07 2.42 -22.60
C ARG A 80 3.17 1.42 -22.31
N ALA A 81 4.04 1.18 -23.28
CA ALA A 81 5.15 0.23 -23.12
C ALA A 81 6.10 0.66 -21.99
N ALA A 82 6.43 1.94 -21.90
CA ALA A 82 7.26 2.47 -20.82
C ALA A 82 6.58 2.32 -19.45
N ARG A 83 5.29 2.64 -19.36
CA ARG A 83 4.49 2.49 -18.14
C ARG A 83 4.41 1.04 -17.70
N GLU A 84 4.12 0.12 -18.63
CA GLU A 84 4.00 -1.31 -18.34
C GLU A 84 5.32 -1.90 -17.82
N LEU A 85 6.46 -1.46 -18.37
CA LEU A 85 7.78 -1.83 -17.85
C LEU A 85 7.96 -1.41 -16.38
N VAL A 86 7.62 -0.16 -16.04
CA VAL A 86 7.73 0.34 -14.66
C VAL A 86 6.77 -0.40 -13.73
N ALA A 87 5.52 -0.62 -14.16
CA ALA A 87 4.55 -1.40 -13.38
C ALA A 87 5.04 -2.84 -13.15
N ALA A 88 5.72 -3.43 -14.14
CA ALA A 88 6.28 -4.77 -14.01
C ALA A 88 7.41 -4.83 -12.99
N GLU A 89 8.28 -3.82 -12.92
CA GLU A 89 9.32 -3.69 -11.90
C GLU A 89 8.74 -3.60 -10.48
N VAL A 90 7.69 -2.79 -10.30
CA VAL A 90 6.96 -2.69 -9.02
C VAL A 90 6.43 -4.07 -8.61
N CYS A 91 5.87 -4.81 -9.56
CA CYS A 91 5.35 -6.16 -9.30
C CYS A 91 6.44 -7.14 -8.83
N GLN A 92 7.70 -7.01 -9.25
CA GLN A 92 8.78 -7.94 -8.83
C GLN A 92 9.03 -7.92 -7.32
N THR A 93 8.76 -6.80 -6.66
CA THR A 93 8.93 -6.67 -5.21
C THR A 93 7.62 -6.85 -4.43
N CYS A 94 6.50 -7.08 -5.15
CA CYS A 94 5.19 -7.19 -4.53
C CYS A 94 5.07 -8.51 -3.73
N PRO A 95 4.75 -8.45 -2.42
CA PRO A 95 4.62 -9.65 -1.60
C PRO A 95 3.49 -10.59 -2.06
N LEU A 96 2.59 -10.09 -2.91
CA LEU A 96 1.43 -10.81 -3.42
C LEU A 96 1.59 -11.27 -4.88
N ARG A 97 2.79 -11.16 -5.46
CA ARG A 97 3.02 -11.48 -6.87
C ARG A 97 2.55 -12.89 -7.25
N GLY A 98 2.83 -13.90 -6.42
CA GLY A 98 2.40 -15.28 -6.67
C GLY A 98 0.88 -15.45 -6.70
N ALA A 99 0.17 -14.92 -5.69
CA ALA A 99 -1.29 -14.96 -5.65
C ALA A 99 -1.94 -14.15 -6.79
N CYS A 100 -1.32 -13.03 -7.17
CA CYS A 100 -1.75 -12.23 -8.32
C CYS A 100 -1.60 -13.00 -9.64
N LEU A 101 -0.51 -13.75 -9.82
CA LEU A 101 -0.30 -14.59 -11.01
C LEU A 101 -1.36 -15.68 -11.11
N GLU A 102 -1.61 -16.38 -10.01
CA GLU A 102 -2.63 -17.43 -9.92
C GLU A 102 -4.03 -16.89 -10.27
N LEU A 103 -4.37 -15.69 -9.78
CA LEU A 103 -5.61 -15.02 -10.14
C LEU A 103 -5.63 -14.63 -11.63
N ALA A 104 -4.55 -14.02 -12.13
CA ALA A 104 -4.46 -13.53 -13.50
C ALA A 104 -4.60 -14.66 -14.53
N THR A 105 -3.98 -15.81 -14.29
CA THR A 105 -4.13 -17.00 -15.15
C THR A 105 -5.58 -17.50 -15.18
N ARG A 106 -6.31 -17.43 -14.05
CA ARG A 106 -7.72 -17.83 -14.02
C ARG A 106 -8.64 -16.85 -14.73
N VAL A 107 -8.49 -15.55 -14.47
CA VAL A 107 -9.43 -14.53 -14.98
C VAL A 107 -9.10 -14.08 -16.39
N ARG A 108 -7.85 -14.29 -16.84
CA ARG A 108 -7.32 -13.90 -18.16
C ARG A 108 -7.67 -12.43 -18.48
N PRO A 109 -7.04 -11.48 -17.76
CA PRO A 109 -7.36 -10.06 -17.89
C PRO A 109 -7.10 -9.56 -19.32
N GLU A 110 -7.85 -8.55 -19.77
CA GLU A 110 -7.70 -7.98 -21.12
C GLU A 110 -6.69 -6.82 -21.17
N TYR A 111 -6.41 -6.18 -20.04
CA TYR A 111 -5.53 -5.01 -19.95
C TYR A 111 -4.80 -4.92 -18.61
N GLY A 112 -3.80 -4.04 -18.56
CA GLY A 112 -3.01 -3.70 -17.38
C GLY A 112 -1.91 -4.72 -17.05
N VAL A 113 -1.10 -4.42 -16.03
CA VAL A 113 0.00 -5.31 -15.59
C VAL A 113 -0.41 -6.13 -14.38
N TRP A 114 -0.24 -7.45 -14.50
CA TRP A 114 -0.64 -8.44 -13.51
C TRP A 114 0.53 -9.33 -13.16
N ALA A 115 0.93 -9.36 -11.87
CA ALA A 115 2.10 -10.10 -11.41
C ALA A 115 3.41 -9.81 -12.18
N GLY A 116 3.49 -8.62 -12.79
CA GLY A 116 4.61 -8.18 -13.63
C GLY A 116 4.57 -8.70 -15.06
N LEU A 117 3.39 -9.08 -15.55
CA LEU A 117 3.15 -9.55 -16.91
C LEU A 117 1.97 -8.77 -17.51
N THR A 118 2.04 -8.52 -18.81
CA THR A 118 0.92 -8.05 -19.62
C THR A 118 -0.05 -9.20 -19.93
N PRO A 119 -1.29 -8.91 -20.38
CA PRO A 119 -2.23 -9.94 -20.83
C PRO A 119 -1.67 -10.83 -21.94
N ALA A 120 -0.93 -10.23 -22.87
CA ALA A 120 -0.30 -10.94 -23.98
C ALA A 120 0.76 -11.92 -23.48
N GLU A 121 1.59 -11.51 -22.52
CA GLU A 121 2.59 -12.37 -21.91
C GLU A 121 1.96 -13.47 -21.05
N LEU A 122 0.89 -13.16 -20.30
CA LEU A 122 0.12 -14.15 -19.54
C LEU A 122 -0.49 -15.23 -20.45
N ALA A 123 -1.04 -14.83 -21.59
CA ALA A 123 -1.62 -15.75 -22.56
C ALA A 123 -0.56 -16.61 -23.27
N ALA A 124 0.70 -16.16 -23.29
CA ALA A 124 1.82 -16.91 -23.84
C ALA A 124 2.45 -17.89 -22.83
N LEU A 125 2.05 -17.84 -21.55
CA LEU A 125 2.51 -18.82 -20.58
C LEU A 125 1.98 -20.21 -20.97
N PRO A 126 2.84 -21.24 -20.94
CA PRO A 126 2.36 -22.60 -21.14
C PRO A 126 1.35 -22.91 -20.04
N ASP A 127 0.23 -23.52 -20.40
CA ASP A 127 -0.65 -24.14 -19.43
C ASP A 127 0.22 -25.12 -18.64
N LEU A 128 0.48 -24.82 -17.37
CA LEU A 128 1.13 -25.75 -16.45
C LEU A 128 0.11 -26.85 -16.13
N ASP A 129 -0.21 -27.63 -17.14
CA ASP A 129 -0.96 -28.84 -17.03
C ASP A 129 -0.05 -29.87 -16.36
N MET A 130 -0.25 -30.04 -15.06
CA MET A 130 0.41 -31.08 -14.27
C MET A 130 -0.11 -32.49 -14.63
N SER A 131 -0.90 -32.67 -15.69
CA SER A 131 -1.34 -33.97 -16.18
C SER A 131 -0.24 -34.78 -16.88
N ASP A 132 0.86 -34.15 -17.31
CA ASP A 132 1.99 -34.83 -17.96
C ASP A 132 3.04 -35.39 -16.97
N VAL A 133 2.86 -35.25 -15.66
CA VAL A 133 3.75 -35.89 -14.68
C VAL A 133 3.37 -37.35 -14.51
N ASP A 134 3.87 -38.19 -15.40
CA ASP A 134 3.74 -39.65 -15.29
C ASP A 134 4.60 -40.16 -14.11
N LEU A 135 3.99 -40.26 -12.92
CA LEU A 135 4.64 -40.72 -11.68
C LEU A 135 4.99 -42.22 -11.67
N ASN A 136 4.94 -42.89 -12.82
CA ASN A 136 5.12 -44.33 -12.92
C ASN A 136 6.52 -44.78 -13.35
N GLU A 137 7.48 -43.87 -13.55
CA GLU A 137 8.87 -44.21 -13.87
C GLU A 137 9.81 -44.11 -12.65
N VAL A 138 9.48 -44.86 -11.61
CA VAL A 138 10.43 -45.28 -10.57
C VAL A 138 10.33 -46.80 -10.41
N ALA A 139 11.07 -47.52 -11.25
CA ALA A 139 11.29 -48.96 -11.17
C ALA A 139 12.78 -49.28 -11.19
#